data_AF-A0AA38G7M4-F1
#
_entry.id   AF-A0AA38G7M4-F1
#
_cell.length_a   1.000
_cell.length_b   1.000
_cell.length_c   1.000
_cell.angle_alpha   90.00
_cell.angle_beta   90.00
_cell.angle_gamma   90.00
#
_symmetry.space_group_name_H-M   'P 1'
#
loop_
_entity.id
_entity.type
_entity.pdbx_description
1 polymer ?
#
loop_
_entity_poly.entity_id
_entity_poly.type
_entity_poly.pdbx_seq_one_letter_code
_entity_poly.pdbx_strand_id
1 'polypeptide(L)'
;MSGKILWSWSWVCEAQLGQLLVTMFLHCTATFMVIPSLTDVTMAALCPAQEQCSQAIYLTGLQQVISGIGTMLVTPIIGDLSDEYGRKPLLMVPMTAAVIPLGVLAYSRSEPYVYAYFVLKTAVAIVSEGGLHCLSLAFVADNIPEHSRPAAFGVLTGVISSALVAGLVTARLLPEHIIFQVATILAAFSAIYLSVFLVEPNRRLPCLPGSKPVCPIKPTSFWSRARLTRSTSSIQDIAKLFNRSLVLTQVSVITFFSNLGEAGLQGSLLYYLKARFSFDKDQFADLMLISAVAGAVSQLFLMPILTRYLGEKKLLCMGLCASFLHTLLYGVAWSPWVPYIAALAGVLFVFVFPCIGSIVSKEAGVEEQALVDSNKPSKQSVTDAQCRKHLQAKGPWRKVQAI
;
A
#
# COMPACT_ATOMS: atom_id res chain seq x y z
N MET A 1 17.39 -34.49 13.12
CA MET A 1 18.31 -33.35 12.92
C MET A 1 18.74 -33.32 11.46
N SER A 2 18.78 -32.12 10.87
CA SER A 2 19.16 -31.83 9.47
C SER A 2 18.07 -32.02 8.39
N GLY A 3 16.93 -31.34 8.55
CA GLY A 3 16.02 -31.05 7.44
C GLY A 3 16.49 -29.78 6.73
N LYS A 4 17.05 -29.93 5.53
CA LYS A 4 17.43 -28.81 4.66
C LYS A 4 16.17 -27.99 4.33
N ILE A 5 16.03 -26.82 4.96
CA ILE A 5 15.15 -25.74 4.48
C ILE A 5 15.84 -25.21 3.23
N LEU A 6 15.68 -25.90 2.11
CA LEU A 6 16.10 -25.41 0.81
C LEU A 6 15.08 -24.33 0.42
N TRP A 7 15.42 -23.07 0.67
CA TRP A 7 14.74 -21.92 0.06
C TRP A 7 14.97 -22.03 -1.45
N SER A 8 14.09 -22.75 -2.15
CA SER A 8 14.17 -22.88 -3.60
C SER A 8 13.74 -21.55 -4.21
N TRP A 9 14.67 -20.61 -4.39
CA TRP A 9 14.45 -19.33 -5.07
C TRP A 9 14.06 -19.47 -6.55
N SER A 10 13.77 -20.67 -7.03
CA SER A 10 13.42 -21.00 -8.42
C SER A 10 12.26 -20.18 -8.96
N TRP A 11 11.27 -19.84 -8.13
CA TRP A 11 10.13 -19.00 -8.51
C TRP A 11 10.48 -17.51 -8.64
N VAL A 12 11.51 -17.02 -7.95
CA VAL A 12 12.00 -15.64 -8.15
C VAL A 12 12.70 -15.51 -9.51
N CYS A 13 13.28 -16.58 -10.02
CA CYS A 13 13.86 -16.65 -11.36
C CYS A 13 12.81 -16.80 -12.47
N GLU A 14 11.52 -16.93 -12.17
CA GLU A 14 10.48 -16.83 -13.20
C GLU A 14 10.47 -15.41 -13.77
N ALA A 15 10.68 -15.30 -15.09
CA ALA A 15 10.90 -14.03 -15.77
C ALA A 15 9.79 -12.99 -15.46
N GLN A 16 8.54 -13.42 -15.31
CA GLN A 16 7.39 -12.55 -15.04
C GLN A 16 7.41 -11.95 -13.62
N LEU A 17 7.76 -12.74 -12.60
CA LEU A 17 7.83 -12.24 -11.23
C LEU A 17 9.02 -11.30 -11.07
N GLY A 18 10.19 -11.66 -11.60
CA GLY A 18 11.36 -10.80 -11.60
C GLY A 18 11.09 -9.44 -12.27
N GLN A 19 10.40 -9.44 -13.42
CA GLN A 19 10.00 -8.22 -14.11
C GLN A 19 9.03 -7.35 -13.29
N LEU A 20 8.03 -7.97 -12.64
CA LEU A 20 7.13 -7.22 -11.76
C LEU A 20 7.89 -6.56 -10.61
N LEU A 21 8.78 -7.32 -9.94
CA LEU A 21 9.58 -6.82 -8.82
C LEU A 21 10.45 -5.65 -9.23
N VAL A 22 11.16 -5.75 -10.38
CA VAL A 22 11.96 -4.65 -10.92
C VAL A 22 11.09 -3.43 -11.23
N THR A 23 9.92 -3.65 -11.84
CA THR A 23 9.01 -2.53 -12.17
C THR A 23 8.53 -1.82 -10.91
N MET A 24 8.10 -2.58 -9.91
CA MET A 24 7.64 -2.05 -8.63
C MET A 24 8.75 -1.30 -7.91
N PHE A 25 9.97 -1.85 -7.91
CA PHE A 25 11.13 -1.19 -7.35
C PHE A 25 11.36 0.19 -7.99
N LEU A 26 11.39 0.25 -9.32
CA LEU A 26 11.63 1.50 -10.06
C LEU A 26 10.52 2.52 -9.81
N HIS A 27 9.26 2.09 -9.88
CA HIS A 27 8.10 2.96 -9.66
C HIS A 27 8.04 3.50 -8.23
N CYS A 28 8.22 2.65 -7.22
CA CYS A 28 8.24 3.06 -5.82
C CYS A 28 9.42 3.98 -5.52
N THR A 29 10.60 3.70 -6.08
CA THR A 29 11.76 4.61 -5.96
C THR A 29 11.42 5.99 -6.53
N ALA A 30 10.72 6.02 -7.67
CA ALA A 30 10.31 7.26 -8.31
C ALA A 30 9.35 8.09 -7.46
N THR A 31 8.36 7.45 -6.84
CA THR A 31 7.36 8.13 -6.02
C THR A 31 7.91 8.57 -4.66
N PHE A 32 8.72 7.74 -4.01
CA PHE A 32 9.27 8.04 -2.68
C PHE A 32 10.35 9.14 -2.70
N MET A 33 11.14 9.27 -3.77
CA MET A 33 12.19 10.29 -3.82
C MET A 33 11.65 11.73 -3.77
N VAL A 34 10.40 11.93 -4.19
CA VAL A 34 9.83 13.27 -4.32
C VAL A 34 9.29 13.79 -2.98
N ILE A 35 8.95 12.89 -2.05
CA ILE A 35 8.27 13.23 -0.79
C ILE A 35 9.01 14.30 0.02
N PRO A 36 10.33 14.17 0.30
CA PRO A 36 11.05 15.18 1.09
C PRO A 36 11.10 16.55 0.40
N SER A 37 11.29 16.56 -0.92
CA SER A 37 11.38 17.80 -1.71
C SER A 37 10.03 18.48 -1.95
N LEU A 38 8.92 17.75 -1.81
CA LEU A 38 7.59 18.28 -2.11
C LEU A 38 7.19 19.40 -1.15
N THR A 39 7.54 19.26 0.14
CA THR A 39 7.28 20.28 1.16
C THR A 39 7.99 21.59 0.81
N ASP A 40 9.26 21.52 0.38
CA ASP A 40 10.06 22.70 0.01
C ASP A 40 9.49 23.40 -1.22
N VAL A 41 9.19 22.64 -2.28
CA VAL A 41 8.62 23.18 -3.52
C VAL A 41 7.25 23.81 -3.27
N THR A 42 6.40 23.15 -2.46
CA THR A 42 5.05 23.64 -2.17
C THR A 42 5.09 24.93 -1.35
N MET A 43 5.98 25.00 -0.35
CA MET A 43 6.18 26.21 0.46
C MET A 43 6.74 27.37 -0.37
N ALA A 44 7.76 27.11 -1.20
CA ALA A 44 8.38 28.13 -2.03
C ALA A 44 7.42 28.72 -3.07
N ALA A 45 6.50 27.91 -3.61
CA ALA A 45 5.54 28.34 -4.63
C ALA A 45 4.31 29.07 -4.07
N LEU A 46 3.75 28.61 -2.95
CA LEU A 46 2.49 29.15 -2.40
C LEU A 46 2.71 30.30 -1.42
N CYS A 47 3.83 30.32 -0.71
CA CYS A 47 4.12 31.33 0.31
C CYS A 47 5.56 31.86 0.16
N PRO A 48 5.87 32.58 -0.93
CA PRO A 48 7.18 33.21 -1.08
C PRO A 48 7.38 34.22 0.06
N ALA A 49 8.45 34.03 0.85
CA ALA A 49 8.88 34.86 1.98
C ALA A 49 8.19 34.65 3.36
N GLN A 50 7.38 33.60 3.56
CA GLN A 50 6.87 33.23 4.89
C GLN A 50 7.24 31.79 5.27
N GLU A 51 7.83 31.63 6.46
CA GLU A 51 8.15 30.31 7.07
C GLU A 51 6.87 29.52 7.45
N GLN A 52 5.72 30.19 7.54
CA GLN A 52 4.44 29.61 7.93
C GLN A 52 3.43 29.76 6.79
N CYS A 53 3.06 28.65 6.15
CA CYS A 53 2.07 28.61 5.09
C CYS A 53 0.91 27.70 5.50
N SER A 54 -0.14 28.28 6.08
CA SER A 54 -1.35 27.53 6.44
C SER A 54 -2.00 26.90 5.20
N GLN A 55 -1.94 27.59 4.07
CA GLN A 55 -2.51 27.15 2.80
C GLN A 55 -1.91 25.84 2.27
N ALA A 56 -0.58 25.68 2.32
CA ALA A 56 0.09 24.45 1.91
C ALA A 56 -0.36 23.24 2.75
N ILE A 57 -0.48 23.44 4.06
CA ILE A 57 -0.90 22.40 5.01
C ILE A 57 -2.37 21.98 4.76
N TYR A 58 -3.26 22.95 4.56
CA TYR A 58 -4.66 22.66 4.24
C TYR A 58 -4.80 21.94 2.90
N LEU A 59 -3.99 22.31 1.89
CA LEU A 59 -4.02 21.70 0.57
C LEU A 59 -3.56 20.23 0.62
N THR A 60 -2.46 19.93 1.33
CA THR A 60 -2.00 18.54 1.51
C THR A 60 -2.97 17.73 2.35
N GLY A 61 -3.52 18.30 3.42
CA GLY A 61 -4.52 17.65 4.26
C GLY A 61 -5.79 17.30 3.47
N LEU A 62 -6.31 18.26 2.69
CA LEU A 62 -7.47 18.05 1.83
C LEU A 62 -7.20 16.98 0.76
N GLN A 63 -6.02 17.02 0.13
CA GLN A 63 -5.60 16.00 -0.83
C GLN A 63 -5.61 14.60 -0.19
N GLN A 64 -5.03 14.44 1.00
CA GLN A 64 -5.00 13.16 1.72
C GLN A 64 -6.41 12.65 2.05
N VAL A 65 -7.30 13.51 2.54
CA VAL A 65 -8.69 13.14 2.87
C VAL A 65 -9.45 12.68 1.61
N ILE A 66 -9.38 13.46 0.52
CA ILE A 66 -10.07 13.11 -0.73
C ILE A 66 -9.49 11.82 -1.32
N SER A 67 -8.16 11.67 -1.31
CA SER A 67 -7.48 10.48 -1.85
C SER A 67 -7.82 9.23 -1.03
N GLY A 68 -7.83 9.33 0.31
CA GLY A 68 -8.18 8.22 1.20
C GLY A 68 -9.63 7.76 1.03
N ILE A 69 -10.60 8.69 1.06
CA ILE A 69 -12.02 8.36 0.85
C ILE A 69 -12.24 7.79 -0.55
N GLY A 70 -11.64 8.40 -1.57
CA GLY A 70 -11.75 7.91 -2.95
C GLY A 70 -11.16 6.51 -3.12
N THR A 71 -9.98 6.26 -2.54
CA THR A 71 -9.32 4.95 -2.57
C THR A 71 -10.16 3.88 -1.88
N MET A 72 -10.77 4.19 -0.72
CA MET A 72 -11.66 3.26 -0.01
C MET A 72 -12.85 2.79 -0.88
N LEU A 73 -13.40 3.69 -1.70
CA LEU A 73 -14.54 3.37 -2.58
C LEU A 73 -14.11 2.67 -3.88
N VAL A 74 -12.96 3.06 -4.45
CA VAL A 74 -12.50 2.65 -5.77
C VAL A 74 -11.69 1.35 -5.74
N THR A 75 -10.92 1.09 -4.67
CA THR A 75 -10.09 -0.13 -4.53
C THR A 75 -10.88 -1.44 -4.75
N PRO A 76 -12.08 -1.67 -4.15
CA PRO A 76 -12.84 -2.89 -4.43
C PRO A 76 -13.31 -2.98 -5.89
N ILE A 77 -13.64 -1.84 -6.50
CA ILE A 77 -14.06 -1.78 -7.91
C ILE A 77 -12.88 -2.14 -8.84
N ILE A 78 -11.68 -1.64 -8.54
CA ILE A 78 -10.45 -1.98 -9.25
C ILE A 78 -10.13 -3.47 -9.11
N GLY A 79 -10.34 -4.06 -7.92
CA GLY A 79 -10.19 -5.50 -7.68
C GLY A 79 -11.06 -6.34 -8.62
N ASP A 80 -12.37 -6.04 -8.66
CA ASP A 80 -13.35 -6.70 -9.54
C ASP A 80 -13.01 -6.53 -11.02
N LEU A 81 -12.66 -5.31 -11.43
CA LEU A 81 -12.26 -5.03 -12.81
C LEU A 81 -11.00 -5.78 -13.20
N SER A 82 -10.09 -5.98 -12.27
CA SER A 82 -8.83 -6.65 -12.57
C SER A 82 -9.00 -8.15 -12.73
N ASP A 83 -10.01 -8.72 -12.07
CA ASP A 83 -10.42 -10.10 -12.31
C ASP A 83 -11.05 -10.30 -13.70
N GLU A 84 -11.73 -9.29 -14.24
CA GLU A 84 -12.42 -9.34 -15.54
C GLU A 84 -11.48 -8.99 -16.73
N TYR A 85 -10.74 -7.89 -16.62
CA TYR A 85 -9.92 -7.35 -17.72
C TYR A 85 -8.47 -7.85 -17.73
N GLY A 86 -8.04 -8.54 -16.66
CA GLY A 86 -6.66 -8.93 -16.44
C GLY A 86 -5.93 -8.00 -15.47
N ARG A 87 -4.79 -8.48 -14.96
CA ARG A 87 -4.04 -7.80 -13.89
C ARG A 87 -3.06 -6.77 -14.48
N LYS A 88 -2.34 -7.12 -15.56
CA LYS A 88 -1.41 -6.23 -16.27
C LYS A 88 -2.02 -4.90 -16.70
N PRO A 89 -3.16 -4.85 -17.44
CA PRO A 89 -3.71 -3.57 -17.89
C PRO A 89 -4.09 -2.68 -16.71
N LEU A 90 -4.61 -3.25 -15.62
CA LEU A 90 -4.98 -2.47 -14.44
C LEU A 90 -3.81 -2.04 -13.58
N LEU A 91 -2.65 -2.72 -13.65
CA LEU A 91 -1.39 -2.21 -13.09
C LEU A 91 -0.78 -1.09 -13.95
N MET A 92 -0.96 -1.13 -15.27
CA MET A 92 -0.36 -0.15 -16.18
C MET A 92 -1.02 1.23 -16.09
N VAL A 93 -2.33 1.29 -15.90
CA VAL A 93 -3.10 2.54 -15.75
C VAL A 93 -2.54 3.43 -14.62
N PRO A 94 -2.44 2.97 -13.35
CA PRO A 94 -1.92 3.79 -12.28
C PRO A 94 -0.44 4.15 -12.45
N MET A 95 0.39 3.24 -12.99
CA MET A 95 1.80 3.52 -13.23
C MET A 95 2.03 4.60 -14.30
N THR A 96 1.27 4.57 -15.40
CA THR A 96 1.34 5.58 -16.45
C THR A 96 0.74 6.91 -15.99
N ALA A 97 -0.38 6.86 -15.25
CA ALA A 97 -1.04 8.05 -14.73
C ALA A 97 -0.16 8.79 -13.70
N ALA A 98 0.67 8.08 -12.92
CA ALA A 98 1.60 8.68 -11.96
C ALA A 98 2.72 9.52 -12.60
N VAL A 99 3.03 9.32 -13.88
CA VAL A 99 4.03 10.12 -14.61
C VAL A 99 3.55 11.57 -14.79
N ILE A 100 2.24 11.77 -14.97
CA ILE A 100 1.64 13.07 -15.27
C ILE A 100 1.88 14.10 -14.15
N PRO A 101 1.49 13.87 -12.88
CA PRO A 101 1.74 14.84 -11.82
C PRO A 101 3.24 15.11 -11.62
N LEU A 102 4.10 14.09 -11.70
CA LEU A 102 5.54 14.26 -11.61
C LEU A 102 6.08 15.18 -12.72
N GLY A 103 5.63 14.97 -13.96
CA GLY A 103 6.02 15.77 -15.12
C GLY A 103 5.58 17.23 -15.04
N VAL A 104 4.42 17.51 -14.43
CA VAL A 104 3.94 18.89 -14.21
C VAL A 104 4.92 19.69 -13.36
N LEU A 105 5.37 19.12 -12.23
CA LEU A 105 6.37 19.78 -11.37
C LEU A 105 7.81 19.73 -11.91
N ALA A 106 8.09 18.81 -12.83
CA ALA A 106 9.35 18.77 -13.56
C ALA A 106 9.45 19.92 -14.59
N TYR A 107 8.31 20.37 -15.14
CA TYR A 107 8.25 21.45 -16.13
C TYR A 107 8.31 22.84 -15.49
N SER A 108 7.43 23.12 -14.53
CA SER A 108 7.38 24.43 -13.85
C SER A 108 6.89 24.28 -12.42
N ARG A 109 7.41 25.15 -11.54
CA ARG A 109 7.12 25.18 -10.10
C ARG A 109 6.43 26.47 -9.67
N SER A 110 5.82 27.20 -10.60
CA SER A 110 5.01 28.34 -10.22
C SER A 110 3.70 27.90 -9.56
N GLU A 111 3.09 28.81 -8.80
CA GLU A 111 1.85 28.60 -8.07
C GLU A 111 0.75 27.81 -8.85
N PRO A 112 0.41 28.16 -10.12
CA PRO A 112 -0.62 27.42 -10.86
C PRO A 112 -0.24 25.97 -11.16
N TYR A 113 1.04 25.67 -11.36
CA TYR A 113 1.51 24.29 -11.61
C TYR A 113 1.47 23.45 -10.35
N VAL A 114 1.69 24.05 -9.17
CA VAL A 114 1.53 23.35 -7.89
C VAL A 114 0.08 22.97 -7.64
N TYR A 115 -0.89 23.86 -7.92
CA TYR A 115 -2.30 23.47 -7.86
C TYR A 115 -2.67 22.38 -8.87
N ALA A 116 -2.20 22.51 -10.11
CA ALA A 116 -2.42 21.49 -11.13
C ALA A 116 -1.85 20.13 -10.68
N TYR A 117 -0.65 20.12 -10.08
CA TYR A 117 -0.06 18.94 -9.48
C TYR A 117 -0.96 18.32 -8.40
N PHE A 118 -1.49 19.11 -7.45
CA PHE A 118 -2.35 18.57 -6.40
C PHE A 118 -3.65 17.98 -6.95
N VAL A 119 -4.28 18.61 -7.93
CA VAL A 119 -5.49 18.08 -8.57
C VAL A 119 -5.20 16.76 -9.28
N LEU A 120 -4.13 16.73 -10.10
CA LEU A 120 -3.73 15.53 -10.84
C LEU A 120 -3.28 14.41 -9.89
N LYS A 121 -2.47 14.73 -8.87
CA LYS A 121 -2.04 13.79 -7.84
C LYS A 121 -3.24 13.20 -7.11
N THR A 122 -4.23 14.01 -6.75
CA THR A 122 -5.46 13.52 -6.11
C THR A 122 -6.22 12.55 -7.01
N ALA A 123 -6.42 12.91 -8.29
CA ALA A 123 -7.09 12.04 -9.25
C ALA A 123 -6.36 10.70 -9.44
N VAL A 124 -5.03 10.74 -9.53
CA VAL A 124 -4.19 9.55 -9.65
C VAL A 124 -4.21 8.72 -8.37
N ALA A 125 -4.11 9.35 -7.19
CA ALA A 125 -4.06 8.68 -5.90
C ALA A 125 -5.32 7.86 -5.62
N ILE A 126 -6.51 8.40 -5.95
CA ILE A 126 -7.81 7.70 -5.83
C ILE A 126 -7.80 6.32 -6.53
N VAL A 127 -7.08 6.22 -7.66
CA VAL A 127 -6.99 4.99 -8.45
C VAL A 127 -5.76 4.15 -8.05
N SER A 128 -4.66 4.80 -7.69
CA SER A 128 -3.34 4.17 -7.68
C SER A 128 -2.88 3.75 -6.29
N GLU A 129 -3.20 4.50 -5.24
CA GLU A 129 -2.58 4.35 -3.92
C GLU A 129 -2.94 3.01 -3.26
N GLY A 130 -4.24 2.67 -3.21
CA GLY A 130 -4.69 1.34 -2.75
C GLY A 130 -4.66 0.27 -3.85
N GLY A 131 -4.86 0.68 -5.11
CA GLY A 131 -4.95 -0.24 -6.25
C GLY A 131 -3.63 -0.96 -6.55
N LEU A 132 -2.51 -0.23 -6.63
CA LEU A 132 -1.22 -0.79 -7.01
C LEU A 132 -0.76 -1.91 -6.08
N HIS A 133 -0.84 -1.69 -4.77
CA HIS A 133 -0.39 -2.67 -3.78
C HIS A 133 -1.24 -3.94 -3.83
N CYS A 134 -2.57 -3.79 -3.77
CA CYS A 134 -3.51 -4.91 -3.86
C CYS A 134 -3.36 -5.70 -5.17
N LEU A 135 -3.23 -5.02 -6.30
CA LEU A 135 -3.06 -5.65 -7.61
C LEU A 135 -1.73 -6.41 -7.71
N SER A 136 -0.65 -5.86 -7.15
CA SER A 136 0.65 -6.51 -7.13
C SER A 136 0.62 -7.80 -6.29
N LEU A 137 0.01 -7.77 -5.11
CA LEU A 137 -0.18 -8.95 -4.26
C LEU A 137 -1.06 -10.00 -4.96
N ALA A 138 -2.15 -9.58 -5.60
CA ALA A 138 -3.02 -10.47 -6.34
C ALA A 138 -2.29 -11.12 -7.54
N PHE A 139 -1.47 -10.36 -8.27
CA PHE A 139 -0.64 -10.89 -9.36
C PHE A 139 0.34 -11.96 -8.86
N VAL A 140 1.02 -11.71 -7.73
CA VAL A 140 1.92 -12.70 -7.12
C VAL A 140 1.13 -13.95 -6.70
N ALA A 141 -0.05 -13.78 -6.11
CA ALA A 141 -0.90 -14.89 -5.68
C ALA A 141 -1.38 -15.77 -6.85
N ASP A 142 -1.66 -15.15 -8.00
CA ASP A 142 -2.17 -15.82 -9.19
C ASP A 142 -1.08 -16.62 -9.94
N ASN A 143 0.21 -16.26 -9.78
CA ASN A 143 1.33 -16.93 -10.47
C ASN A 143 2.14 -17.90 -9.59
N ILE A 144 2.08 -17.79 -8.26
CA ILE A 144 2.93 -18.56 -7.34
C ILE A 144 2.12 -19.67 -6.63
N PRO A 145 2.69 -20.89 -6.49
CA PRO A 145 2.02 -21.98 -5.79
C PRO A 145 1.82 -21.67 -4.30
N GLU A 146 0.75 -22.21 -3.74
CA GLU A 146 0.23 -21.81 -2.42
C GLU A 146 1.25 -21.88 -1.29
N HIS A 147 2.07 -22.93 -1.29
CA HIS A 147 3.14 -23.16 -0.31
C HIS A 147 4.19 -22.03 -0.26
N SER A 148 4.52 -21.41 -1.40
CA SER A 148 5.55 -20.37 -1.49
C SER A 148 4.99 -18.93 -1.52
N ARG A 149 3.67 -18.75 -1.48
CA ARG A 149 3.03 -17.42 -1.48
C ARG A 149 3.48 -16.52 -0.33
N PRO A 150 3.58 -16.98 0.93
CA PRO A 150 4.03 -16.11 2.03
C PRO A 150 5.45 -15.57 1.81
N ALA A 151 6.35 -16.42 1.30
CA ALA A 151 7.71 -16.00 0.96
C ALA A 151 7.72 -14.98 -0.19
N ALA A 152 6.90 -15.21 -1.24
CA ALA A 152 6.81 -14.30 -2.38
C ALA A 152 6.20 -12.94 -2.00
N PHE A 153 5.19 -12.91 -1.13
CA PHE A 153 4.64 -11.67 -0.58
C PHE A 153 5.68 -10.92 0.25
N GLY A 154 6.46 -11.63 1.08
CA GLY A 154 7.57 -11.04 1.83
C GLY A 154 8.67 -10.45 0.94
N VAL A 155 8.98 -11.10 -0.19
CA VAL A 155 9.92 -10.54 -1.18
C VAL A 155 9.34 -9.28 -1.83
N LEU A 156 8.07 -9.28 -2.22
CA LEU A 156 7.42 -8.12 -2.83
C LEU A 156 7.41 -6.91 -1.88
N THR A 157 7.00 -7.11 -0.62
CA THR A 157 7.01 -6.03 0.39
C THR A 157 8.42 -5.58 0.70
N GLY A 158 9.38 -6.50 0.80
CA GLY A 158 10.80 -6.18 0.96
C GLY A 158 11.36 -5.34 -0.19
N VAL A 159 10.95 -5.61 -1.43
CA VAL A 159 11.29 -4.79 -2.60
C VAL A 159 10.73 -3.38 -2.48
N ILE A 160 9.46 -3.23 -2.09
CA ILE A 160 8.84 -1.91 -1.88
C ILE A 160 9.57 -1.15 -0.76
N SER A 161 9.92 -1.80 0.35
CA SER A 161 10.71 -1.19 1.44
C SER A 161 12.12 -0.80 0.99
N SER A 162 12.78 -1.62 0.17
CA SER A 162 14.09 -1.29 -0.40
C SER A 162 14.01 -0.10 -1.36
N ALA A 163 12.92 0.01 -2.12
CA ALA A 163 12.65 1.14 -3.02
C ALA A 163 12.39 2.44 -2.25
N LEU A 164 11.73 2.36 -1.08
CA LEU A 164 11.60 3.51 -0.17
C LEU A 164 12.98 4.02 0.26
N VAL A 165 13.85 3.14 0.75
CA VAL A 165 15.22 3.50 1.15
C VAL A 165 16.01 4.09 -0.03
N ALA A 166 15.97 3.42 -1.19
CA ALA A 166 16.64 3.90 -2.40
C ALA A 166 16.11 5.27 -2.84
N GLY A 167 14.79 5.48 -2.78
CA GLY A 167 14.16 6.76 -3.10
C GLY A 167 14.59 7.89 -2.17
N LEU A 168 14.66 7.63 -0.86
CA LEU A 168 15.10 8.62 0.13
C LEU A 168 16.58 8.96 0.00
N VAL A 169 17.45 7.97 -0.22
CA VAL A 169 18.88 8.20 -0.52
C VAL A 169 19.04 9.01 -1.80
N THR A 170 18.26 8.69 -2.83
CA THR A 170 18.23 9.44 -4.10
C THR A 170 17.79 10.89 -3.86
N ALA A 171 16.73 11.11 -3.07
CA ALA A 171 16.25 12.46 -2.70
C ALA A 171 17.30 13.30 -1.96
N ARG A 172 18.10 12.65 -1.09
CA ARG A 172 19.19 13.27 -0.35
C ARG A 172 20.35 13.70 -1.24
N LEU A 173 20.72 12.85 -2.21
CA LEU A 173 21.88 13.08 -3.07
C LEU A 173 21.59 14.04 -4.23
N LEU A 174 20.36 14.04 -4.76
CA LEU A 174 19.99 14.89 -5.88
C LEU A 174 19.66 16.32 -5.44
N PRO A 175 20.04 17.34 -6.24
CA PRO A 175 19.65 18.71 -5.97
C PRO A 175 18.16 18.94 -6.29
N GLU A 176 17.54 19.86 -5.55
CA GLU A 176 16.08 20.10 -5.61
C GLU A 176 15.55 20.35 -7.02
N HIS A 177 16.31 21.04 -7.88
CA HIS A 177 15.89 21.42 -9.23
C HIS A 177 15.78 20.22 -10.21
N ILE A 178 16.50 19.13 -9.98
CA ILE A 178 16.52 17.96 -10.90
C ILE A 178 15.67 16.79 -10.36
N ILE A 179 15.38 16.73 -9.04
CA ILE A 179 14.66 15.59 -8.42
C ILE A 179 13.38 15.22 -9.18
N PHE A 180 12.51 16.17 -9.50
CA PHE A 180 11.27 15.92 -10.21
C PHE A 180 11.48 15.43 -11.66
N GLN A 181 12.54 15.89 -12.33
CA GLN A 181 12.90 15.44 -13.67
C GLN A 181 13.36 13.98 -13.63
N VAL A 182 14.26 13.63 -12.70
CA VAL A 182 14.71 12.24 -12.50
C VAL A 182 13.54 11.34 -12.12
N ALA A 183 12.67 11.79 -11.22
CA ALA A 183 11.48 11.04 -10.83
C ALA A 183 10.54 10.78 -11.99
N THR A 184 10.30 11.78 -12.83
CA THR A 184 9.44 11.65 -14.02
C THR A 184 10.03 10.66 -15.02
N ILE A 185 11.34 10.75 -15.30
CA ILE A 185 12.03 9.84 -16.23
C ILE A 185 12.00 8.41 -15.69
N LEU A 186 12.28 8.23 -14.39
CA LEU A 186 12.27 6.91 -13.75
C LEU A 186 10.87 6.30 -13.72
N ALA A 187 9.84 7.09 -13.41
CA ALA A 187 8.45 6.66 -13.45
C ALA A 187 8.02 6.28 -14.88
N ALA A 188 8.36 7.10 -15.88
CA ALA A 188 8.08 6.82 -17.28
C ALA A 188 8.79 5.54 -17.75
N PHE A 189 10.06 5.37 -17.39
CA PHE A 189 10.82 4.15 -17.67
C PHE A 189 10.18 2.93 -17.02
N SER A 190 9.73 3.02 -15.76
CA SER A 190 9.03 1.92 -15.09
C SER A 190 7.72 1.55 -15.82
N ALA A 191 6.95 2.53 -16.29
CA ALA A 191 5.71 2.29 -17.02
C ALA A 191 5.96 1.66 -18.41
N ILE A 192 7.00 2.10 -19.11
CA ILE A 192 7.42 1.52 -20.39
C ILE A 192 7.98 0.10 -20.18
N TYR A 193 8.77 -0.11 -19.13
CA TYR A 193 9.31 -1.41 -18.79
C TYR A 193 8.19 -2.41 -18.49
N LEU A 194 7.17 -2.01 -17.71
CA LEU A 194 5.99 -2.84 -17.46
C LEU A 194 5.25 -3.17 -18.77
N SER A 195 5.08 -2.19 -19.65
CA SER A 195 4.30 -2.38 -20.88
C SER A 195 4.97 -3.36 -21.84
N VAL A 196 6.28 -3.23 -22.01
CA VAL A 196 7.11 -4.06 -22.90
C VAL A 196 7.37 -5.44 -22.32
N PHE A 197 7.83 -5.54 -21.07
CA PHE A 197 8.40 -6.77 -20.55
C PHE A 197 7.40 -7.70 -19.85
N LEU A 198 6.42 -7.15 -19.13
CA LEU A 198 5.48 -7.98 -18.38
C LEU A 198 4.49 -8.63 -19.35
N VAL A 199 4.84 -9.72 -20.03
CA VAL A 199 3.92 -10.43 -20.91
C VAL A 199 3.03 -11.33 -20.05
N GLU A 200 1.72 -11.04 -19.99
CA GLU A 200 0.77 -11.97 -19.36
C GLU A 200 0.81 -13.30 -20.12
N PRO A 201 0.89 -14.45 -19.42
CA PRO A 201 0.71 -15.73 -20.09
C PRO A 201 -0.68 -15.71 -20.72
N ASN A 202 -0.73 -15.92 -22.03
CA ASN A 202 -1.93 -15.83 -22.87
C ASN A 202 -3.17 -16.46 -22.20
N ARG A 203 -3.96 -15.64 -21.49
CA ARG A 203 -5.36 -15.96 -21.22
C ARG A 203 -6.29 -15.48 -22.33
N ARG A 204 -5.70 -14.84 -23.35
CA ARG A 204 -6.30 -14.64 -24.66
C ARG A 204 -5.67 -15.63 -25.62
N LEU A 205 -6.19 -16.86 -25.64
CA LEU A 205 -6.27 -17.51 -26.94
C LEU A 205 -7.28 -16.65 -27.73
N PRO A 206 -6.89 -16.00 -28.84
CA PRO A 206 -7.89 -15.54 -29.80
C PRO A 206 -8.68 -16.79 -30.18
N CYS A 207 -10.00 -16.70 -30.07
CA CYS A 207 -10.92 -17.75 -30.45
C CYS A 207 -10.41 -18.50 -31.68
N LEU A 208 -10.12 -19.80 -31.54
CA LEU A 208 -10.01 -20.68 -32.69
C LEU A 208 -11.29 -20.50 -33.53
N PRO A 209 -11.17 -20.33 -34.85
CA PRO A 209 -12.34 -20.19 -35.70
C PRO A 209 -13.11 -21.51 -35.67
N GLY A 210 -14.19 -21.59 -34.88
CA GLY A 210 -15.08 -22.76 -34.87
C GLY A 210 -15.81 -23.10 -33.58
N SER A 211 -15.45 -22.52 -32.42
CA SER A 211 -16.19 -22.79 -31.17
C SER A 211 -17.13 -21.64 -30.80
N LYS A 212 -18.41 -21.99 -30.59
CA LYS A 212 -19.52 -21.09 -30.24
C LYS A 212 -19.12 -20.06 -29.16
N PRO A 213 -19.61 -18.80 -29.25
CA PRO A 213 -19.23 -17.74 -28.33
C PRO A 213 -19.84 -18.03 -26.95
N VAL A 214 -19.03 -18.49 -26.01
CA VAL A 214 -19.42 -18.52 -24.60
C VAL A 214 -18.93 -17.22 -23.97
N CYS A 215 -19.91 -16.43 -23.53
CA CYS A 215 -19.84 -15.16 -22.82
C CYS A 215 -19.55 -13.91 -23.68
N PRO A 216 -20.60 -13.17 -24.11
CA PRO A 216 -20.42 -11.77 -24.46
C PRO A 216 -20.01 -11.02 -23.19
N ILE A 217 -18.80 -10.45 -23.18
CA ILE A 217 -18.46 -9.39 -22.23
C ILE A 217 -19.39 -8.23 -22.59
N LYS A 218 -20.52 -8.10 -21.89
CA LYS A 218 -21.32 -6.88 -21.99
C LYS A 218 -20.40 -5.74 -21.55
N PRO A 219 -20.26 -4.65 -22.32
CA PRO A 219 -19.55 -3.47 -21.86
C PRO A 219 -20.35 -2.88 -20.69
N THR A 220 -20.08 -3.38 -19.50
CA THR A 220 -20.63 -2.83 -18.28
C THR A 220 -19.80 -1.59 -18.00
N SER A 221 -20.46 -0.43 -17.87
CA SER A 221 -19.75 0.81 -17.57
C SER A 221 -18.90 0.65 -16.31
N PHE A 222 -17.79 1.39 -16.22
CA PHE A 222 -16.93 1.43 -15.03
C PHE A 222 -17.78 1.65 -13.76
N TRP A 223 -18.76 2.56 -13.87
CA TRP A 223 -19.76 2.90 -12.85
C TRP A 223 -21.09 2.14 -12.98
N SER A 224 -21.09 0.89 -13.42
CA SER A 224 -22.35 0.14 -13.51
C SER A 224 -23.01 0.04 -12.13
N ARG A 225 -24.33 0.27 -12.05
CA ARG A 225 -25.09 0.16 -10.80
C ARG A 225 -24.83 -1.16 -10.07
N ALA A 226 -24.66 -2.25 -10.81
CA ALA A 226 -24.33 -3.57 -10.26
C ALA A 226 -22.98 -3.61 -9.51
N ARG A 227 -21.93 -2.95 -10.02
CA ARG A 227 -20.62 -2.84 -9.34
C ARG A 227 -20.69 -1.94 -8.12
N LEU A 228 -21.39 -0.82 -8.22
CA LEU A 228 -21.64 0.07 -7.09
C LEU A 228 -22.43 -0.62 -5.98
N THR A 229 -23.48 -1.36 -6.32
CA THR A 229 -24.26 -2.15 -5.34
C THR A 229 -23.45 -3.29 -4.73
N ARG A 230 -22.50 -3.86 -5.47
CA ARG A 230 -21.61 -4.91 -4.94
C ARG A 230 -20.59 -4.34 -3.97
N SER A 231 -20.00 -3.18 -4.28
CA SER A 231 -19.13 -2.44 -3.35
C SER A 231 -19.87 -2.09 -2.05
N THR A 232 -21.09 -1.55 -2.13
CA THR A 232 -21.89 -1.24 -0.92
C THR A 232 -22.32 -2.49 -0.15
N SER A 233 -22.61 -3.60 -0.82
CA SER A 233 -22.89 -4.88 -0.15
C SER A 233 -21.67 -5.44 0.59
N SER A 234 -20.46 -5.24 0.05
CA SER A 234 -19.21 -5.64 0.71
C SER A 234 -19.00 -4.88 2.02
N ILE A 235 -19.31 -3.58 2.05
CA ILE A 235 -19.23 -2.76 3.28
C ILE A 235 -20.25 -3.25 4.31
N GLN A 236 -21.45 -3.63 3.89
CA GLN A 236 -22.47 -4.19 4.78
C GLN A 236 -22.09 -5.56 5.34
N ASP A 237 -21.43 -6.41 4.53
CA ASP A 237 -20.92 -7.70 4.98
C ASP A 237 -19.77 -7.54 5.97
N ILE A 238 -18.87 -6.57 5.73
CA ILE A 238 -17.81 -6.18 6.68
C ILE A 238 -18.42 -5.66 7.99
N ALA A 239 -19.46 -4.82 7.91
CA ALA A 239 -20.16 -4.32 9.10
C ALA A 239 -20.85 -5.44 9.91
N LYS A 240 -21.40 -6.45 9.22
CA LYS A 240 -21.98 -7.64 9.87
C LYS A 240 -20.92 -8.52 10.53
N LEU A 241 -19.73 -8.65 9.93
CA LEU A 241 -18.59 -9.36 10.52
C LEU A 241 -18.11 -8.67 11.81
N PHE A 242 -18.04 -7.34 11.83
CA PHE A 242 -17.66 -6.60 13.05
C PHE A 242 -18.65 -6.84 14.20
N ASN A 243 -19.95 -6.84 13.92
CA ASN A 243 -20.97 -7.09 14.94
C ASN A 243 -20.97 -8.53 15.52
N ARG A 244 -20.19 -9.47 14.96
CA ARG A 244 -20.13 -10.86 15.42
C ARG A 244 -19.03 -11.15 16.43
N SER A 245 -17.92 -10.41 16.41
CA SER A 245 -16.81 -10.60 17.34
C SER A 245 -16.42 -9.29 18.02
N LEU A 246 -16.46 -9.29 19.35
CA LEU A 246 -16.00 -8.17 20.18
C LEU A 246 -14.52 -7.87 19.93
N VAL A 247 -13.70 -8.91 19.68
CA VAL A 247 -12.26 -8.77 19.41
C VAL A 247 -12.04 -8.07 18.07
N LEU A 248 -12.76 -8.45 17.02
CA LEU A 248 -12.67 -7.78 15.72
C LEU A 248 -13.13 -6.32 15.80
N THR A 249 -14.22 -6.04 16.53
CA THR A 249 -14.66 -4.66 16.75
C THR A 249 -13.60 -3.83 17.47
N GLN A 250 -13.00 -4.36 18.54
CA GLN A 250 -11.94 -3.68 19.28
C GLN A 250 -10.73 -3.39 18.40
N VAL A 251 -10.25 -4.38 17.64
CA VAL A 251 -9.08 -4.22 16.76
C VAL A 251 -9.37 -3.20 15.65
N SER A 252 -10.57 -3.19 15.08
CA SER A 252 -10.96 -2.19 14.07
C SER A 252 -11.02 -0.78 14.63
N VAL A 253 -11.56 -0.58 15.82
CA VAL A 253 -11.57 0.73 16.49
C VAL A 253 -10.13 1.20 16.73
N ILE A 254 -9.26 0.32 17.26
CA ILE A 254 -7.83 0.63 17.46
C ILE A 254 -7.16 1.00 16.13
N THR A 255 -7.40 0.22 15.08
CA THR A 255 -6.84 0.43 13.74
C THR A 255 -7.30 1.75 13.15
N PHE A 256 -8.58 2.09 13.28
CA PHE A 256 -9.15 3.35 12.81
C PHE A 256 -8.48 4.56 13.47
N PHE A 257 -8.43 4.59 14.80
CA PHE A 257 -7.81 5.71 15.52
C PHE A 257 -6.30 5.80 15.30
N SER A 258 -5.61 4.66 15.21
CA SER A 258 -4.16 4.63 14.96
C SER A 258 -3.84 5.17 13.56
N ASN A 259 -4.57 4.72 12.54
CA ASN A 259 -4.43 5.22 11.17
C ASN A 259 -4.79 6.70 11.05
N LEU A 260 -5.83 7.15 11.75
CA LEU A 260 -6.22 8.56 11.76
C LEU A 260 -5.10 9.44 12.35
N GLY A 261 -4.50 9.01 13.45
CA GLY A 261 -3.36 9.69 14.07
C GLY A 261 -2.13 9.72 13.16
N GLU A 262 -1.78 8.57 12.58
CA GLU A 262 -0.63 8.45 11.67
C GLU A 262 -0.80 9.30 10.41
N ALA A 263 -1.98 9.29 9.78
CA ALA A 263 -2.28 10.11 8.61
C ALA A 263 -2.16 11.62 8.94
N GLY A 264 -2.63 12.03 10.13
CA GLY A 264 -2.47 13.40 10.61
C GLY A 264 -1.01 13.79 10.81
N LEU A 265 -0.21 12.89 11.40
CA LEU A 265 1.24 13.08 11.56
C LEU A 265 1.92 13.18 10.19
N GLN A 266 1.69 12.24 9.28
CA GLN A 266 2.29 12.22 7.95
C GLN A 266 1.94 13.47 7.12
N GLY A 267 0.72 14.00 7.26
CA GLY A 267 0.26 15.19 6.55
C GLY A 267 0.85 16.51 7.07
N SER A 268 1.27 16.56 8.34
CA SER A 268 1.66 17.81 9.02
C SER A 268 3.12 17.86 9.46
N LEU A 269 3.78 16.71 9.68
CA LEU A 269 5.10 16.63 10.31
C LEU A 269 6.18 17.40 9.55
N LEU A 270 6.30 17.20 8.24
CA LEU A 270 7.34 17.87 7.44
C LEU A 270 7.13 19.40 7.43
N TYR A 271 5.88 19.86 7.35
CA TYR A 271 5.55 21.28 7.42
C TYR A 271 5.81 21.88 8.80
N TYR A 272 5.50 21.13 9.87
CA TYR A 272 5.82 21.53 11.24
C TYR A 272 7.33 21.67 11.44
N LEU A 273 8.12 20.67 11.02
CA LEU A 273 9.57 20.70 11.13
C LEU A 273 10.19 21.83 10.30
N LYS A 274 9.63 22.12 9.12
CA LYS A 274 9.99 23.29 8.33
C LYS A 274 9.70 24.59 9.09
N ALA A 275 8.47 24.80 9.57
CA ALA A 275 8.08 26.04 10.22
C ALA A 275 8.77 26.29 11.57
N ARG A 276 9.14 25.22 12.30
CA ARG A 276 9.73 25.32 13.64
C ARG A 276 11.25 25.38 13.64
N PHE A 277 11.88 24.61 12.75
CA PHE A 277 13.34 24.41 12.73
C PHE A 277 13.99 24.76 11.39
N SER A 278 13.21 25.26 10.43
CA SER A 278 13.66 25.63 9.07
C SER A 278 14.35 24.46 8.37
N PHE A 279 13.83 23.25 8.56
CA PHE A 279 14.35 22.05 7.91
C PHE A 279 14.25 22.13 6.38
N ASP A 280 15.26 21.57 5.73
CA ASP A 280 15.34 21.41 4.28
C ASP A 280 15.03 19.96 3.83
N LYS A 281 14.93 19.76 2.52
CA LYS A 281 14.72 18.44 1.91
C LYS A 281 15.70 17.37 2.41
N ASP A 282 16.92 17.78 2.73
CA ASP A 282 18.02 16.91 3.07
C ASP A 282 17.83 16.35 4.47
N GLN A 283 17.48 17.21 5.42
CA GLN A 283 17.11 16.83 6.78
C GLN A 283 15.81 16.02 6.81
N PHE A 284 14.84 16.32 5.95
CA PHE A 284 13.64 15.47 5.80
C PHE A 284 13.99 14.08 5.30
N ALA A 285 14.84 13.97 4.27
CA ALA A 285 15.30 12.69 3.75
C ALA A 285 16.08 11.89 4.81
N ASP A 286 16.98 12.55 5.55
CA ASP A 286 17.76 11.92 6.64
C ASP A 286 16.83 11.36 7.74
N LEU A 287 15.82 12.14 8.17
CA LEU A 287 14.84 11.73 9.19
C LEU A 287 13.96 10.56 8.75
N MET A 288 13.47 10.60 7.50
CA MET A 288 12.70 9.50 6.92
C MET A 288 13.57 8.25 6.73
N LEU A 289 14.84 8.41 6.34
CA LEU A 289 15.78 7.32 6.15
C LEU A 289 16.09 6.61 7.47
N ILE A 290 16.35 7.37 8.53
CA ILE A 290 16.53 6.83 9.89
C ILE A 290 15.30 6.02 10.29
N SER A 291 14.10 6.58 10.11
CA SER A 291 12.85 5.90 10.45
C SER A 291 12.64 4.61 9.64
N ALA A 292 12.94 4.64 8.33
CA ALA A 292 12.79 3.49 7.44
C ALA A 292 13.76 2.35 7.79
N VAL A 293 15.04 2.67 8.02
CA VAL A 293 16.06 1.68 8.41
C VAL A 293 15.78 1.12 9.80
N ALA A 294 15.46 2.00 10.76
CA ALA A 294 15.07 1.63 12.11
C ALA A 294 13.86 0.68 12.11
N GLY A 295 12.82 1.02 11.33
CA GLY A 295 11.63 0.18 11.16
C GLY A 295 11.95 -1.17 10.53
N ALA A 296 12.77 -1.20 9.47
CA ALA A 296 13.17 -2.44 8.82
C ALA A 296 13.94 -3.37 9.75
N VAL A 297 14.92 -2.85 10.49
CA VAL A 297 15.68 -3.61 11.51
C VAL A 297 14.74 -4.13 12.60
N SER A 298 13.81 -3.29 13.05
CA SER A 298 12.83 -3.66 14.06
C SER A 298 11.93 -4.81 13.61
N GLN A 299 11.39 -4.73 12.38
CA GLN A 299 10.51 -5.75 11.82
C GLN A 299 11.24 -7.08 11.59
N LEU A 300 12.50 -7.03 11.14
CA LEU A 300 13.25 -8.23 10.80
C LEU A 300 13.77 -8.97 12.04
N PHE A 301 14.26 -8.24 13.05
CA PHE A 301 14.92 -8.85 14.21
C PHE A 301 14.11 -8.73 15.49
N LEU A 302 13.60 -7.53 15.80
CA LEU A 302 13.01 -7.26 17.11
C LEU A 302 11.59 -7.85 17.21
N MET A 303 10.78 -7.74 16.16
CA MET A 303 9.40 -8.24 16.15
C MET A 303 9.31 -9.78 16.37
N PRO A 304 10.05 -10.66 15.66
CA PRO A 304 9.95 -12.10 15.87
C PRO A 304 10.38 -12.53 17.29
N ILE A 305 11.34 -11.81 17.86
CA ILE A 305 11.83 -12.04 19.23
C ILE A 305 10.75 -11.61 20.24
N LEU A 306 10.29 -10.36 20.19
CA LEU A 306 9.32 -9.82 21.15
C LEU A 306 7.97 -10.50 21.06
N THR A 307 7.50 -10.87 19.87
CA THR A 307 6.24 -11.61 19.70
C THR A 307 6.28 -12.97 20.40
N ARG A 308 7.43 -13.67 20.37
CA ARG A 308 7.63 -14.96 21.05
C ARG A 308 7.63 -14.82 22.58
N TYR A 309 8.17 -13.72 23.12
CA TYR A 309 8.26 -13.52 24.58
C TYR A 309 7.02 -12.88 25.20
N LEU A 310 6.44 -11.87 24.55
CA LEU A 310 5.38 -11.02 25.13
C LEU A 310 3.98 -11.38 24.61
N GLY A 311 3.89 -12.05 23.46
CA GLY A 311 2.65 -12.27 22.74
C GLY A 311 2.13 -11.01 22.02
N GLU A 312 1.28 -11.21 21.02
CA GLU A 312 0.84 -10.14 20.10
C GLU A 312 0.02 -9.04 20.77
N LYS A 313 -0.87 -9.39 21.73
CA LYS A 313 -1.72 -8.40 22.42
C LYS A 313 -0.90 -7.41 23.25
N LYS A 314 0.09 -7.90 24.03
CA LYS A 314 0.96 -7.04 24.83
C LYS A 314 1.88 -6.22 23.95
N LEU A 315 2.41 -6.82 22.89
CA LEU A 315 3.25 -6.12 21.92
C LEU A 315 2.49 -5.00 21.20
N LEU A 316 1.21 -5.22 20.85
CA LEU A 316 0.34 -4.20 20.30
C LEU A 316 0.17 -3.02 21.28
N CYS A 317 -0.13 -3.28 22.55
CA CYS A 317 -0.23 -2.22 23.56
C CYS A 317 1.08 -1.44 23.71
N MET A 318 2.22 -2.13 23.75
CA MET A 318 3.53 -1.49 23.80
C MET A 318 3.80 -0.61 22.57
N GLY A 319 3.46 -1.10 21.38
CA GLY A 319 3.59 -0.35 20.13
C GLY A 319 2.73 0.91 20.11
N LEU A 320 1.49 0.84 20.62
CA LEU A 320 0.60 2.00 20.76
C LEU A 320 1.13 3.03 21.76
N CYS A 321 1.65 2.58 22.92
CA CYS A 321 2.30 3.47 23.88
C CYS A 321 3.56 4.13 23.29
N ALA A 322 4.34 3.38 22.51
CA ALA A 322 5.50 3.90 21.81
C ALA A 322 5.11 4.90 20.71
N SER A 323 4.03 4.65 19.97
CA SER A 323 3.47 5.60 18.98
C SER A 323 3.05 6.91 19.65
N PHE A 324 2.35 6.83 20.79
CA PHE A 324 2.00 8.01 21.57
C PHE A 324 3.24 8.79 22.01
N LEU A 325 4.24 8.11 22.58
CA LEU A 325 5.48 8.75 23.01
C LEU A 325 6.26 9.36 21.84
N HIS A 326 6.31 8.67 20.71
CA HIS A 326 6.96 9.12 19.48
C HIS A 326 6.33 10.43 18.97
N THR A 327 5.01 10.47 18.85
CA THR A 327 4.28 11.68 18.43
C THR A 327 4.40 12.81 19.45
N LEU A 328 4.39 12.49 20.75
CA LEU A 328 4.58 13.48 21.81
C LEU A 328 5.99 14.09 21.76
N LEU A 329 7.02 13.29 21.50
CA LEU A 329 8.40 13.77 21.34
C LEU A 329 8.55 14.73 20.15
N TYR A 330 7.86 14.46 19.03
CA TYR A 330 7.80 15.43 17.93
C TYR A 330 7.10 16.73 18.33
N GLY A 331 5.97 16.65 19.06
CA GLY A 331 5.22 17.83 19.48
C GLY A 331 5.96 18.72 20.47
N VAL A 332 6.73 18.14 21.39
CA VAL A 332 7.48 18.85 22.45
C VAL A 332 8.91 19.19 22.00
N ALA A 333 9.28 18.91 20.75
CA ALA A 333 10.62 19.16 20.24
C ALA A 333 11.03 20.64 20.46
N TRP A 334 12.06 20.85 21.30
CA TRP A 334 12.60 22.17 21.59
C TRP A 334 13.84 22.50 20.74
N SER A 335 14.42 21.50 20.10
CA SER A 335 15.69 21.62 19.36
C SER A 335 15.71 20.73 18.11
N PRO A 336 16.43 21.13 17.03
CA PRO A 336 16.54 20.37 15.78
C PRO A 336 16.98 18.90 15.89
N TRP A 337 17.71 18.51 16.93
CA TRP A 337 18.16 17.11 17.10
C TRP A 337 17.09 16.20 17.73
N VAL A 338 16.09 16.76 18.43
CA VAL A 338 15.03 15.99 19.10
C VAL A 338 14.20 15.17 18.10
N PRO A 339 13.78 15.73 16.93
CA PRO A 339 13.14 14.96 15.85
C PRO A 339 13.92 13.72 15.41
N TYR A 340 15.24 13.76 15.38
CA TYR A 340 16.07 12.61 14.99
C TYR A 340 16.04 11.49 16.03
N ILE A 341 15.99 11.85 17.33
CA ILE A 341 15.79 10.86 18.40
C ILE A 341 14.38 10.28 18.35
N ALA A 342 13.37 11.12 18.10
CA ALA A 342 12.00 10.65 17.92
C ALA A 342 11.91 9.65 16.76
N ALA A 343 12.54 9.95 15.62
CA ALA A 343 12.66 9.05 14.47
C ALA A 343 13.30 7.70 14.84
N LEU A 344 14.38 7.70 15.63
CA LEU A 344 15.02 6.48 16.11
C LEU A 344 14.15 5.72 17.12
N ALA A 345 13.43 6.41 18.00
CA ALA A 345 12.43 5.80 18.87
C ALA A 345 11.28 5.14 18.08
N GLY A 346 11.19 5.47 16.78
CA GLY A 346 10.28 4.87 15.81
C GLY A 346 10.36 3.34 15.70
N VAL A 347 11.51 2.75 16.06
CA VAL A 347 11.72 1.28 16.12
C VAL A 347 10.55 0.57 16.84
N LEU A 348 9.98 1.16 17.88
CA LEU A 348 9.01 0.50 18.74
C LEU A 348 7.55 0.59 18.26
N PHE A 349 7.16 1.64 17.53
CA PHE A 349 5.76 1.76 17.07
C PHE A 349 5.47 0.96 15.79
N VAL A 350 6.52 0.59 15.04
CA VAL A 350 6.43 -0.12 13.76
C VAL A 350 5.74 -1.50 13.88
N PHE A 351 5.57 -2.02 15.09
CA PHE A 351 4.87 -3.29 15.37
C PHE A 351 3.35 -3.22 15.28
N VAL A 352 2.75 -2.02 15.35
CA VAL A 352 1.28 -1.87 15.45
C VAL A 352 0.58 -2.54 14.26
N PHE A 353 0.99 -2.23 13.03
CA PHE A 353 0.38 -2.79 11.81
C PHE A 353 0.54 -4.31 11.67
N PRO A 354 1.75 -4.89 11.80
CA PRO A 354 1.92 -6.34 11.75
C PRO A 354 1.14 -7.10 12.85
N CYS A 355 1.07 -6.54 14.07
CA CYS A 355 0.32 -7.16 15.17
C CYS A 355 -1.20 -7.15 14.91
N ILE A 356 -1.74 -6.04 14.41
CA ILE A 356 -3.15 -5.95 13.98
C ILE A 356 -3.44 -7.03 12.93
N GLY A 357 -2.62 -7.10 11.87
CA GLY A 357 -2.79 -8.09 10.80
C GLY A 357 -2.77 -9.53 11.31
N SER A 358 -1.87 -9.87 12.24
CA SER A 358 -1.81 -11.21 12.83
C SER A 358 -3.06 -11.55 13.66
N ILE A 359 -3.54 -10.61 14.48
CA ILE A 359 -4.74 -10.83 15.31
C ILE A 359 -5.98 -11.00 14.43
N VAL A 360 -6.18 -10.12 13.45
CA VAL A 360 -7.31 -10.20 12.50
C VAL A 360 -7.27 -11.52 11.73
N SER A 361 -6.09 -11.94 11.25
CA SER A 361 -5.94 -13.21 10.52
C SER A 361 -6.30 -14.43 11.37
N LYS A 362 -5.97 -14.44 12.67
CA LYS A 362 -6.31 -15.55 13.57
C LYS A 362 -7.81 -15.64 13.82
N GLU A 363 -8.45 -14.51 14.08
CA GLU A 363 -9.90 -14.44 14.31
C GLU A 363 -10.68 -14.84 13.05
N ALA A 364 -10.26 -14.36 11.87
CA ALA A 364 -10.88 -14.76 10.61
C ALA A 364 -10.74 -16.27 10.34
N GLY A 365 -9.59 -16.87 10.68
CA GLY A 365 -9.38 -18.32 10.56
C GLY A 365 -10.30 -19.14 11.47
N VAL A 366 -10.58 -18.67 12.68
CA VAL A 366 -11.53 -19.32 13.61
C VAL A 366 -12.96 -19.26 13.07
N GLU A 367 -13.37 -18.14 12.48
CA GLU A 367 -14.70 -18.00 11.89
C GLU A 367 -14.89 -18.88 10.65
N GLU A 368 -13.92 -18.90 9.73
CA GLU A 368 -13.94 -19.78 8.56
C GLU A 368 -14.01 -21.26 8.97
N GLN A 369 -13.23 -21.66 9.98
CA GLN A 369 -13.26 -23.02 10.51
C GLN A 369 -14.64 -23.35 11.11
N ALA A 370 -15.26 -22.42 11.85
CA ALA A 370 -16.60 -22.59 12.41
C ALA A 370 -17.69 -22.67 11.32
N LEU A 371 -17.55 -21.92 10.23
CA LEU A 371 -18.44 -21.99 9.07
C LEU A 371 -18.30 -23.33 8.33
N VAL A 372 -17.07 -23.83 8.16
CA VAL A 372 -16.81 -25.14 7.55
C VAL A 372 -17.39 -26.27 8.42
N ASP A 373 -17.22 -26.20 9.74
CA ASP A 373 -17.71 -27.22 10.66
C ASP A 373 -19.24 -27.19 10.81
N SER A 374 -19.87 -26.01 10.75
CA SER A 374 -21.35 -25.87 10.75
C SER A 374 -22.00 -26.26 9.42
N ASN A 375 -21.27 -26.19 8.31
CA ASN A 375 -21.76 -26.56 6.98
C ASN A 375 -21.33 -27.98 6.55
N LYS A 376 -20.75 -28.77 7.45
CA LYS A 376 -20.60 -30.22 7.26
C LYS A 376 -22.00 -30.85 7.25
N PRO A 377 -22.44 -31.46 6.13
CA PRO A 377 -23.71 -32.14 6.11
C PRO A 377 -23.69 -33.28 7.13
N SER A 378 -24.71 -33.33 8.00
CA SER A 378 -25.11 -34.58 8.65
C SER A 378 -25.30 -35.61 7.54
N LYS A 379 -24.91 -36.87 7.79
CA LYS A 379 -24.88 -37.97 6.81
C LYS A 379 -26.23 -38.21 6.12
N GLN A 380 -26.63 -37.40 5.15
CA GLN A 380 -27.65 -37.71 4.15
C GLN A 380 -27.63 -36.64 3.03
N SER A 381 -27.74 -37.10 1.78
CA SER A 381 -27.70 -36.34 0.52
C SER A 381 -26.31 -35.92 -0.01
N VAL A 382 -25.53 -36.94 -0.42
CA VAL A 382 -24.40 -36.77 -1.33
C VAL A 382 -24.92 -37.00 -2.75
N THR A 383 -25.17 -35.94 -3.52
CA THR A 383 -25.12 -36.00 -5.00
C THR A 383 -24.92 -34.65 -5.70
N ASP A 384 -25.21 -33.50 -5.10
CA ASP A 384 -25.00 -32.17 -5.75
C ASP A 384 -23.81 -31.34 -5.22
N ALA A 385 -23.11 -31.83 -4.19
CA ALA A 385 -22.09 -31.06 -3.47
C ALA A 385 -20.70 -31.01 -4.16
N GLN A 386 -20.48 -31.79 -5.21
CA GLN A 386 -19.15 -31.91 -5.84
C GLN A 386 -18.86 -30.78 -6.85
N CYS A 387 -19.89 -30.19 -7.45
CA CYS A 387 -19.73 -29.07 -8.39
C CYS A 387 -19.53 -27.72 -7.67
N ARG A 388 -20.04 -27.58 -6.44
CA ARG A 388 -19.93 -26.35 -5.64
C ARG A 388 -18.57 -26.19 -4.93
N LYS A 389 -17.89 -27.30 -4.64
CA LYS A 389 -16.55 -27.31 -4.00
C LYS A 389 -15.45 -26.72 -4.89
N HIS A 390 -15.57 -26.78 -6.22
CA HIS A 390 -14.58 -26.19 -7.12
C HIS A 390 -14.69 -24.66 -7.28
N LEU A 391 -15.84 -24.07 -6.95
CA LEU A 391 -16.06 -22.61 -6.99
C LEU A 391 -15.71 -21.91 -5.66
N GLN A 392 -15.82 -22.60 -4.51
CA GLN A 392 -15.46 -22.04 -3.21
C GLN A 392 -13.96 -22.15 -2.87
N ALA A 393 -13.19 -23.00 -3.57
CA ALA A 393 -11.75 -23.15 -3.34
C ALA A 393 -10.89 -21.95 -3.80
N LYS A 394 -11.49 -20.87 -4.32
CA LYS A 394 -10.79 -19.62 -4.69
C LYS A 394 -11.19 -18.40 -3.84
N GLY A 395 -11.95 -18.61 -2.76
CA GLY A 395 -12.86 -17.60 -2.20
C GLY A 395 -12.40 -16.66 -1.07
N PRO A 396 -11.71 -17.08 0.02
CA PRO A 396 -11.76 -16.24 1.24
C PRO A 396 -10.52 -15.38 1.52
N TRP A 397 -9.31 -15.80 1.13
CA TRP A 397 -8.07 -15.06 1.42
C TRP A 397 -7.97 -13.69 0.73
N ARG A 398 -8.73 -13.49 -0.37
CA ARG A 398 -8.80 -12.21 -1.09
C ARG A 398 -9.49 -11.09 -0.30
N LYS A 399 -10.35 -11.41 0.68
CA LYS A 399 -11.06 -10.40 1.47
C LYS A 399 -10.28 -9.90 2.68
N VAL A 400 -9.36 -10.71 3.22
CA VAL A 400 -8.59 -10.37 4.43
C VAL A 400 -7.43 -9.43 4.11
N GLN A 401 -6.90 -9.46 2.88
CA GLN A 401 -5.84 -8.53 2.42
C GLN A 401 -6.36 -7.17 1.92
N ALA A 402 -7.70 -6.97 1.91
CA ALA A 402 -8.33 -5.70 1.51
C ALA A 402 -8.61 -4.77 2.72
N ILE A 403 -8.14 -5.15 3.91
CA ILE A 403 -8.05 -4.36 5.14
C ILE A 403 -6.58 -4.01 5.33
#